data_AF-A0A2S5T956-F1
#
_entry.id   AF-A0A2S5T956-F1
#
_cell.length_a   1.000
_cell.length_b   1.000
_cell.length_c   1.000
_cell.angle_alpha   90.00
_cell.angle_beta   90.00
_cell.angle_gamma   90.00
#
_symmetry.space_group_name_H-M   'P 1'
#
loop_
_entity.id
_entity.type
_entity.pdbx_description
1 polymer ?
#
loop_
_entity_poly.entity_id
_entity_poly.type
_entity_poly.pdbx_seq_one_letter_code
_entity_poly.pdbx_strand_id
1 'polypeptide(L)'
;MKTRPSDPRRRLVTLAKYRAKKKGIPFGITYEDVYVPRYCPVLGIPLRSGVGVACDHSPTLDRIDPDKGYVRGNVVVISNRANRLKGDAGWRELVRIAAFYQQLDSS
;
A
#
# COMPACT_ATOMS: atom_id res chain seq x y z
N MET A 1 0.01 -24.68 14.20
CA MET A 1 -0.72 -23.67 13.41
C MET A 1 -0.34 -22.29 13.93
N LYS A 2 0.41 -21.47 13.17
CA LYS A 2 0.77 -20.12 13.64
C LYS A 2 -0.50 -19.26 13.63
N THR A 3 -0.94 -18.82 14.80
CA THR A 3 -2.14 -18.00 14.98
C THR A 3 -1.99 -16.69 14.21
N ARG A 4 -3.03 -16.28 13.48
CA ARG A 4 -3.04 -14.99 12.77
C ARG A 4 -2.98 -13.87 13.83
N PRO A 5 -2.17 -12.82 13.64
CA PRO A 5 -2.21 -11.66 14.52
C PRO A 5 -3.64 -11.09 14.53
N SER A 6 -4.18 -10.84 15.72
CA SER A 6 -5.50 -10.22 15.89
C SER A 6 -5.53 -8.79 15.36
N ASP A 7 -4.41 -8.07 15.44
CA ASP A 7 -4.26 -6.71 14.94
C ASP A 7 -3.76 -6.70 13.48
N PRO A 8 -4.56 -6.20 12.51
CA PRO A 8 -4.15 -6.14 11.12
C PRO A 8 -2.90 -5.28 10.89
N ARG A 9 -2.63 -4.27 11.73
CA ARG A 9 -1.46 -3.39 11.62
C ARG A 9 -0.17 -4.16 11.79
N ARG A 10 -0.11 -5.04 12.81
CA ARG A 10 1.07 -5.89 13.08
C ARG A 10 1.41 -6.78 11.89
N ARG A 11 0.38 -7.36 11.26
CA ARG A 11 0.56 -8.15 10.03
C ARG A 11 1.09 -7.30 8.88
N LEU A 12 0.53 -6.12 8.65
CA LEU A 12 0.99 -5.21 7.59
C LEU A 12 2.44 -4.80 7.77
N VAL A 13 2.85 -4.44 8.99
CA VAL A 13 4.24 -4.10 9.33
C VAL A 13 5.17 -5.29 9.12
N THR A 14 4.73 -6.51 9.48
CA THR A 14 5.52 -7.73 9.27
C THR A 14 5.77 -7.99 7.77
N LEU A 15 4.72 -7.87 6.95
CA LEU A 15 4.82 -8.02 5.49
C LEU A 15 5.66 -6.90 4.86
N ALA A 16 5.55 -5.67 5.36
CA ALA A 16 6.38 -4.55 4.94
C ALA A 16 7.86 -4.78 5.29
N LYS A 17 8.17 -5.26 6.50
CA LYS A 17 9.53 -5.59 6.93
C LYS A 17 10.17 -6.65 6.04
N TYR A 18 9.41 -7.70 5.70
CA TYR A 18 9.86 -8.70 4.73
C TYR A 18 10.17 -8.09 3.36
N ARG A 19 9.27 -7.26 2.83
CA ARG A 19 9.48 -6.56 1.54
C ARG A 19 10.69 -5.63 1.58
N ALA A 20 10.89 -4.92 2.70
CA ALA A 20 12.02 -4.03 2.89
C ALA A 20 13.36 -4.78 2.87
N LYS A 21 13.44 -5.88 3.64
CA LYS A 21 14.61 -6.75 3.66
C LYS A 21 14.92 -7.33 2.28
N LYS A 22 13.92 -7.81 1.54
CA LYS A 22 14.09 -8.37 0.20
C LYS A 22 14.62 -7.32 -0.81
N LYS A 23 14.23 -6.06 -0.65
CA LYS A 23 14.62 -4.96 -1.55
C LYS A 23 15.84 -4.15 -1.07
N GLY A 24 16.38 -4.45 0.11
CA GLY A 24 17.51 -3.69 0.67
C GLY A 24 17.19 -2.21 0.98
N ILE A 25 15.94 -1.89 1.32
CA ILE A 25 15.49 -0.51 1.56
C ILE A 25 15.29 -0.20 3.06
N PRO A 26 15.36 1.08 3.47
CA PRO A 26 15.17 1.48 4.86
C PRO A 26 13.83 1.00 5.46
N PHE A 27 13.87 0.65 6.75
CA PHE A 27 12.70 0.25 7.52
C PHE A 27 12.81 0.79 8.96
N GLY A 28 11.88 1.66 9.36
CA GLY A 28 11.93 2.38 10.64
C GLY A 28 10.55 2.69 11.23
N ILE A 29 9.54 1.88 10.89
CA ILE A 29 8.17 2.01 11.41
C ILE A 29 7.80 0.86 12.35
N THR A 30 6.81 1.13 13.18
CA THR A 30 6.14 0.21 14.11
C THR A 30 4.65 0.11 13.76
N TYR A 31 3.87 -0.73 14.45
CA TYR A 31 2.43 -0.87 14.14
C TYR A 31 1.62 0.33 14.65
N GLU A 32 2.18 1.09 15.58
CA GLU A 32 1.69 2.35 16.09
C GLU A 32 1.69 3.46 15.02
N ASP A 33 2.63 3.38 14.05
CA ASP A 33 2.71 4.32 12.93
C ASP A 33 1.72 3.99 11.78
N VAL A 34 0.90 2.94 11.94
CA VAL A 34 0.02 2.43 10.87
C VAL A 34 -1.45 2.63 11.22
N TYR A 35 -2.14 3.39 10.38
CA TYR A 35 -3.60 3.53 10.41
C TYR A 35 -4.24 2.71 9.27
N VAL A 36 -5.24 1.89 9.60
CA VAL A 36 -5.99 1.08 8.62
C VAL A 36 -7.39 1.69 8.45
N PRO A 37 -7.67 2.42 7.36
CA PRO A 37 -9.00 2.98 7.13
C PRO A 37 -10.02 1.89 6.77
N ARG A 38 -11.31 2.19 6.89
CA ARG A 38 -12.38 1.29 6.44
C ARG A 38 -12.44 1.18 4.91
N TYR A 39 -12.07 2.25 4.20
CA TYR A 39 -12.07 2.35 2.74
C TYR A 39 -10.68 2.73 2.23
N CYS A 40 -10.32 2.25 1.04
CA CYS A 40 -9.09 2.61 0.36
C CYS A 40 -9.11 4.11 0.01
N PRO A 41 -8.13 4.91 0.46
CA PRO A 41 -8.14 6.36 0.20
C PRO A 41 -7.92 6.71 -1.28
N VAL A 42 -7.40 5.77 -2.10
CA VAL A 42 -7.13 6.01 -3.52
C VAL A 42 -8.34 5.68 -4.41
N LEU A 43 -9.03 4.55 -4.13
CA LEU A 43 -10.05 4.00 -5.02
C LEU A 43 -11.46 3.98 -4.40
N GLY A 44 -11.63 4.41 -3.15
CA GLY A 44 -12.92 4.40 -2.45
C GLY A 44 -13.49 3.01 -2.13
N ILE A 45 -12.80 1.92 -2.50
CA ILE A 45 -13.30 0.55 -2.25
C ILE A 45 -13.11 0.12 -0.78
N PRO A 46 -14.02 -0.70 -0.20
CA PRO A 46 -13.88 -1.17 1.19
C PRO A 46 -12.64 -2.06 1.33
N LEU A 47 -11.86 -1.86 2.41
CA LEU A 47 -10.71 -2.70 2.72
C LEU A 47 -11.16 -3.95 3.47
N ARG A 48 -10.87 -5.12 2.90
CA ARG A 48 -11.16 -6.43 3.50
C ARG A 48 -10.09 -7.44 3.15
N SER A 49 -9.68 -8.24 4.13
CA SER A 49 -8.76 -9.36 3.87
C SER A 49 -9.48 -10.43 3.06
N GLY A 50 -8.81 -10.96 2.04
CA GLY A 50 -9.31 -12.15 1.35
C GLY A 50 -9.25 -13.41 2.21
N VAL A 51 -10.03 -14.42 1.83
CA VAL A 51 -10.03 -15.74 2.47
C VAL A 51 -8.96 -16.61 1.81
N GLY A 52 -7.96 -17.04 2.59
CA GLY A 52 -6.85 -17.87 2.11
C GLY A 52 -5.79 -17.08 1.32
N VAL A 53 -6.21 -16.29 0.34
CA VAL A 53 -5.35 -15.49 -0.55
C VAL A 53 -5.68 -14.00 -0.46
N ALA A 54 -4.68 -13.15 -0.75
CA ALA A 54 -4.91 -11.71 -0.88
C ALA A 54 -5.80 -11.44 -2.11
N CYS A 55 -6.76 -10.52 -1.95
CA CYS A 55 -7.62 -10.05 -3.01
C CYS A 55 -7.39 -8.55 -3.27
N ASP A 56 -8.09 -7.99 -4.25
CA ASP A 56 -7.97 -6.58 -4.64
C ASP A 56 -8.30 -5.60 -3.52
N HIS A 57 -9.19 -5.98 -2.62
CA HIS A 57 -9.59 -5.21 -1.45
C HIS A 57 -8.66 -5.39 -0.24
N SER A 58 -7.68 -6.31 -0.32
CA SER A 58 -6.80 -6.58 0.82
C SER A 58 -5.98 -5.34 1.15
N PRO A 59 -5.92 -4.93 2.43
CA PRO A 59 -5.10 -3.80 2.82
C PRO A 59 -3.61 -4.15 2.62
N THR A 60 -2.84 -3.18 2.14
CA THR A 60 -1.38 -3.26 2.00
C THR A 60 -0.76 -1.96 2.48
N LEU A 61 0.41 -2.06 3.10
CA LEU A 61 1.20 -0.90 3.47
C LEU A 61 2.06 -0.47 2.27
N ASP A 62 1.80 0.72 1.76
CA ASP A 62 2.46 1.32 0.60
C ASP A 62 3.42 2.45 1.04
N ARG A 63 4.40 2.75 0.18
CA ARG A 63 5.36 3.85 0.38
C ARG A 63 4.91 5.04 -0.46
N ILE A 64 4.65 6.17 0.20
CA ILE A 64 4.21 7.41 -0.49
C ILE A 64 5.27 7.82 -1.50
N ASP A 65 6.50 7.96 -1.03
CA ASP A 65 7.70 8.14 -1.84
C ASP A 65 8.44 6.79 -1.94
N PRO A 66 8.57 6.18 -3.14
CA PRO A 66 9.20 4.89 -3.31
C PRO A 66 10.69 4.88 -2.91
N ASP A 67 11.37 6.03 -2.88
CA ASP A 67 12.81 6.12 -2.64
C ASP A 67 13.17 6.18 -1.14
N LYS A 68 12.23 6.59 -0.27
CA LYS A 68 12.49 6.78 1.16
C LYS A 68 12.35 5.52 2.03
N GLY A 69 11.88 4.41 1.46
CA GLY A 69 11.64 3.17 2.22
C GLY A 69 10.43 3.24 3.16
N TYR A 70 10.34 2.32 4.12
CA TYR A 70 9.25 2.24 5.10
C TYR A 70 9.64 3.00 6.38
N VAL A 71 9.53 4.33 6.35
CA VAL A 71 9.86 5.22 7.46
C VAL A 71 8.64 6.03 7.92
N ARG A 72 8.68 6.56 9.15
CA ARG A 72 7.58 7.38 9.68
C ARG A 72 7.27 8.55 8.75
N GLY A 73 5.98 8.80 8.51
CA GLY A 73 5.52 9.82 7.57
C GLY A 73 5.62 9.45 6.09
N ASN A 74 6.21 8.30 5.72
CA ASN A 74 6.31 7.84 4.33
C ASN A 74 5.47 6.57 4.04
N VAL A 75 4.49 6.25 4.87
CA VAL A 75 3.68 5.04 4.71
C VAL A 75 2.20 5.34 4.77
N VAL A 76 1.42 4.59 3.98
CA VAL A 76 -0.03 4.69 3.93
C VAL A 76 -0.63 3.31 3.68
N VAL A 77 -1.80 3.02 4.25
CA VAL A 77 -2.54 1.80 3.94
C VAL A 77 -3.49 2.05 2.77
N ILE A 78 -3.29 1.30 1.69
CA ILE A 78 -4.15 1.31 0.50
C ILE A 78 -4.60 -0.10 0.16
N SER A 79 -5.52 -0.23 -0.79
CA SER A 79 -5.92 -1.54 -1.32
C SER A 79 -4.82 -2.18 -2.15
N ASN A 80 -4.75 -3.51 -2.21
CA ASN A 80 -3.83 -4.25 -3.06
C ASN A 80 -3.99 -3.86 -4.55
N ARG A 81 -5.22 -3.61 -5.01
CA ARG A 81 -5.47 -3.09 -6.35
C ARG A 81 -4.78 -1.74 -6.59
N ALA A 82 -4.97 -0.77 -5.69
CA ALA A 82 -4.32 0.55 -5.78
C ALA A 82 -2.79 0.43 -5.76
N ASN A 83 -2.23 -0.43 -4.90
CA ASN A 83 -0.79 -0.67 -4.83
C ASN A 83 -0.24 -1.27 -6.13
N ARG A 84 -0.97 -2.16 -6.80
CA ARG A 84 -0.55 -2.71 -8.11
C ARG A 84 -0.60 -1.65 -9.20
N LEU A 85 -1.64 -0.80 -9.21
CA LEU A 85 -1.77 0.32 -10.15
C LEU A 85 -0.65 1.34 -9.95
N LYS A 86 -0.29 1.65 -8.69
CA LYS A 86 0.84 2.51 -8.38
C LYS A 86 2.18 1.90 -8.82
N GLY A 87 2.38 0.61 -8.57
CA GLY A 87 3.65 -0.05 -8.84
C GLY A 87 4.81 0.61 -8.08
N ASP A 88 5.86 0.97 -8.80
CA ASP A 88 7.00 1.76 -8.35
C ASP A 88 6.90 3.25 -8.69
N ALA A 89 5.83 3.68 -9.35
CA ALA A 89 5.66 5.06 -9.79
C ALA A 89 5.68 6.06 -8.61
N GLY A 90 6.37 7.18 -8.83
CA GLY A 90 6.24 8.39 -8.02
C GLY A 90 4.98 9.18 -8.38
N TRP A 91 4.57 10.10 -7.50
CA TRP A 91 3.33 10.86 -7.71
C TRP A 91 3.31 11.67 -9.02
N ARG A 92 4.47 12.20 -9.46
CA ARG A 92 4.58 12.95 -10.73
C ARG A 92 4.30 12.06 -11.95
N GLU A 93 4.72 10.80 -11.90
CA GLU A 93 4.44 9.83 -12.95
C GLU A 93 2.96 9.48 -12.98
N LEU A 94 2.35 9.27 -11.80
CA LEU A 94 0.91 9.02 -11.70
C LEU A 94 0.08 10.17 -12.29
N VAL A 95 0.46 11.43 -12.02
CA VAL A 95 -0.20 12.61 -12.60
C VAL A 95 -0.08 12.61 -14.12
N ARG A 96 1.10 12.33 -14.68
CA ARG A 96 1.31 12.27 -16.13
C ARG A 96 0.49 11.15 -16.78
N ILE A 97 0.45 9.97 -16.16
CA ILE A 97 -0.36 8.84 -16.62
C ILE A 97 -1.84 9.23 -16.64
N ALA A 98 -2.34 9.80 -15.55
CA ALA A 98 -3.74 10.22 -15.46
C ALA A 98 -4.08 11.29 -16.51
N ALA A 99 -3.23 12.30 -16.69
CA ALA A 99 -3.43 13.37 -17.67
C ALA A 99 -3.50 12.84 -19.11
N PHE A 100 -2.65 11.87 -19.47
CA PHE A 100 -2.67 11.25 -20.80
C PHE A 100 -4.01 10.57 -21.09
N TYR A 101 -4.50 9.74 -20.18
CA TYR A 101 -5.78 9.05 -20.39
C TYR A 101 -6.98 9.99 -20.35
N GLN A 102 -6.93 11.06 -19.54
CA GLN A 102 -7.99 12.08 -19.53
C GLN A 102 -8.12 12.80 -20.88
N GLN A 103 -7.00 13.08 -21.55
CA GLN A 103 -7.01 13.66 -22.89
C GLN A 103 -7.65 12.73 -23.93
N LEU A 104 -7.36 11.42 -23.84
CA LEU A 104 -7.97 10.42 -24.73
C LEU A 104 -9.47 10.24 -24.49
N ASP A 105 -9.96 10.35 -23.26
CA ASP A 105 -11.40 10.28 -22.94
C ASP A 105 -12.16 11.52 -23.41
N SER A 106 -11.44 12.65 -23.54
CA SER A 106 -12.00 13.92 -24.03
C SER A 106 -11.91 14.10 -25.55
N SER A 107 -11.43 13.09 -26.28
CA SER A 107 -11.25 13.08 -27.75
C SER A 107 -12.21 12.09 -28.41
#